data_AF-X0X2B5-F1
#
_entry.id   AF-X0X2B5-F1
#
_cell.length_a   1.000
_cell.length_b   1.000
_cell.length_c   1.000
_cell.angle_alpha   90.00
_cell.angle_beta   90.00
_cell.angle_gamma   90.00
#
_symmetry.space_group_name_H-M   'P 1'
#
loop_
_entity.id
_entity.type
_entity.pdbx_description
1 polymer ?
#
loop_
_entity_poly.entity_id
_entity_poly.type
_entity_poly.pdbx_seq_one_letter_code
_entity_poly.pdbx_strand_id
1 'polypeptide(L)' 'MRATEHILVDEKVKEFLEKNKLHNRESFNEVIRRLLKLKEKKT' A
#
# COMPACT_ATOMS: atom_id res chain seq x y z
N MET A 1 11.43 8.60 14.85
CA MET A 1 10.86 8.02 13.62
C MET A 1 10.12 6.75 14.02
N ARG A 2 8.84 6.58 13.65
CA ARG A 2 8.16 5.30 13.85
C ARG A 2 8.72 4.31 12.82
N ALA A 3 9.06 3.10 13.26
CA ALA A 3 9.51 2.04 12.38
C ALA A 3 8.38 1.63 11.43
N THR A 4 8.73 1.21 10.22
CA THR A 4 7.76 0.58 9.30
C THR A 4 7.37 -0.77 9.89
N GLU A 5 6.10 -0.94 10.23
CA GLU A 5 5.57 -2.22 10.69
C GLU A 5 5.25 -3.10 9.48
N HIS A 6 5.60 -4.39 9.58
CA HIS A 6 5.27 -5.38 8.56
C HIS A 6 3.96 -6.08 8.93
N ILE A 7 3.06 -6.19 7.96
CA ILE A 7 1.81 -6.95 8.10
C ILE A 7 1.86 -8.18 7.20
N LEU A 8 1.34 -9.29 7.70
CA LEU A 8 1.09 -10.48 6.89
C LEU A 8 -0.23 -10.29 6.15
N VAL A 9 -0.25 -10.64 4.87
CA VAL A 9 -1.44 -10.57 4.03
C VAL A 9 -1.56 -11.86 3.22
N ASP A 10 -2.80 -12.22 2.89
CA ASP A 10 -3.07 -13.35 2.02
C ASP A 10 -2.44 -13.16 0.64
N GLU A 11 -2.08 -14.27 -0.01
CA GLU A 11 -1.46 -14.26 -1.33
C GLU A 11 -2.33 -13.55 -2.39
N LYS A 12 -3.65 -13.77 -2.35
CA LYS A 12 -4.61 -13.09 -3.23
C LYS A 12 -4.59 -11.57 -3.07
N VAL A 13 -4.43 -11.08 -1.85
CA VAL A 13 -4.34 -9.65 -1.57
C VAL A 13 -3.01 -9.10 -2.10
N LYS A 14 -1.91 -9.82 -1.90
CA LYS A 14 -0.60 -9.45 -2.44
C LYS A 14 -0.62 -9.35 -3.96
N GLU A 15 -1.19 -10.33 -4.66
CA GLU A 15 -1.33 -10.30 -6.12
C GLU A 15 -2.20 -9.13 -6.60
N PHE A 16 -3.30 -8.87 -5.89
CA PHE A 16 -4.16 -7.73 -6.20
C PHE A 16 -3.40 -6.41 -6.06
N LEU A 17 -2.62 -6.23 -5.00
CA LEU A 17 -1.82 -5.02 -4.79
C LEU A 17 -0.71 -4.87 -5.86
N GLU A 18 -0.06 -5.96 -6.27
CA GLU A 18 0.94 -5.92 -7.35
C GLU A 18 0.34 -5.49 -8.70
N LYS A 19 -0.82 -6.03 -9.07
CA LYS A 19 -1.53 -5.66 -10.32
C LYS A 19 -1.98 -4.20 -10.35
N ASN A 20 -2.18 -3.60 -9.17
CA ASN A 20 -2.61 -2.21 -9.04
C ASN A 20 -1.44 -1.21 -8.92
N LYS A 21 -0.18 -1.66 -9.03
CA LYS A 21 0.97 -0.75 -9.09
C LYS A 21 0.96 0.03 -10.41
N LEU A 22 1.22 1.32 -10.34
CA LEU A 22 1.38 2.18 -11.52
C LEU A 22 2.78 2.07 -12.12
N HIS A 23 3.79 1.75 -11.29
CA HIS A 23 5.16 1.55 -11.73
C HIS A 23 5.89 0.56 -10.80
N ASN A 24 6.91 -0.13 -11.31
CA ASN A 24 7.60 -1.22 -10.59
C ASN A 24 8.22 -0.81 -9.24
N ARG A 25 8.54 0.48 -9.06
CA ARG A 25 9.12 1.02 -7.82
C ARG A 25 8.09 1.45 -6.78
N GLU A 26 6.79 1.30 -7.07
CA GLU A 26 5.73 1.72 -6.16
C GLU A 26 5.66 0.80 -4.95
N SER A 27 5.61 1.39 -3.75
CA SER A 27 5.44 0.65 -2.52
C SER A 27 3.98 0.23 -2.32
N PHE A 28 3.75 -0.90 -1.65
CA PHE A 28 2.38 -1.32 -1.32
C PHE A 28 1.63 -0.30 -0.47
N ASN A 29 2.32 0.45 0.38
CA ASN A 29 1.70 1.51 1.18
C ASN A 29 1.16 2.64 0.30
N GLU A 30 1.85 3.02 -0.77
CA GLU A 30 1.36 4.00 -1.74
C GLU A 30 0.14 3.47 -2.49
N VAL A 31 0.19 2.21 -2.95
CA VAL A 31 -0.95 1.56 -3.61
C VAL A 31 -2.18 1.57 -2.68
N ILE A 32 -2.02 1.16 -1.42
CA ILE A 32 -3.10 1.11 -0.43
C ILE A 32 -3.67 2.52 -0.17
N ARG A 33 -2.81 3.54 0.03
CA ARG A 33 -3.28 4.92 0.23
C ARG A 33 -4.10 5.42 -0.95
N ARG A 34 -3.68 5.11 -2.18
CA ARG A 34 -4.43 5.45 -3.40
C ARG A 34 -5.78 4.73 -3.44
N LEU A 35 -5.78 3.40 -3.31
CA LEU A 35 -6.98 2.58 -3.44
C LEU A 35 -8.05 2.94 -2.41
N LEU A 36 -7.63 3.17 -1.16
CA LEU A 36 -8.52 3.51 -0.06
C LEU A 36 -8.87 5.00 -0.01
N LYS A 37 -8.34 5.82 -0.93
CA LYS A 37 -8.49 7.28 -0.95
C LYS A 37 -8.24 7.88 0.43
N LEU A 38 -7.23 7.37 1.14
CA LEU A 38 -6.86 7.88 2.45
C LEU A 38 -6.32 9.29 2.24
N LYS A 39 -7.19 10.29 2.40
CA LYS A 39 -6.77 11.69 2.47
C LYS A 39 -5.77 11.74 3.62
N GLU A 40 -4.57 12.26 3.36
CA GLU A 40 -3.71 12.73 4.44
C GLU A 40 -4.55 13.70 5.26
N LYS A 41 -5.02 13.23 6.42
CA LYS A 41 -5.66 14.11 7.38
C LYS A 41 -4.51 14.99 7.86
N LYS A 42 -4.34 16.17 7.25
CA LYS A 42 -3.41 17.20 7.72
C LYS A 42 -3.67 17.32 9.22
N THR A 43 -2.74 16.82 10.01
CA THR A 43 -2.72 16.95 11.46
C THR A 43 -1.70 18.02 11.77
#